data_AF-A0A3D2Q192-F1
#
_entry.id   AF-A0A3D2Q192-F1
#
_cell.length_a   1.000
_cell.length_b   1.000
_cell.length_c   1.000
_cell.angle_alpha   90.00
_cell.angle_beta   90.00
_cell.angle_gamma   90.00
#
_symmetry.space_group_name_H-M   'P 1'
#
loop_
_entity.id
_entity.type
_entity.pdbx_description
1 polymer ?
#
loop_
_entity_poly.entity_id
_entity_poly.type
_entity_poly.pdbx_seq_one_letter_code
_entity_poly.pdbx_strand_id
1 'polypeptide(L)'
;PECEAIIGDLFLLHQKIKNKPVDLLIGNSHGKYIARAEDIPLVRAGFPITDRANLHYFPMVGYAGAARLIEIIGNTLLERLDRDADDSHLELIL
;
A
#
# COMPACT_ATOMS: atom_id res chain seq x y z
N PRO A 1 -5.23 5.98 17.87
CA PRO A 1 -5.42 6.50 16.51
C PRO A 1 -5.05 7.99 16.43
N GLU A 2 -3.77 8.27 16.19
CA GLU A 2 -3.27 9.62 15.94
C GLU A 2 -3.20 9.82 14.41
N CYS A 3 -4.15 10.54 13.85
CA CYS A 3 -4.09 10.97 12.45
C CYS A 3 -3.40 12.33 12.40
N GLU A 4 -2.35 12.46 11.59
CA GLU A 4 -1.63 13.72 11.37
C GLU A 4 -1.72 14.09 9.88
N ALA A 5 -2.24 15.28 9.58
CA ALA A 5 -2.22 15.84 8.23
C ALA A 5 -0.96 16.69 8.06
N ILE A 6 -0.16 16.36 7.05
CA ILE A 6 1.13 17.00 6.81
C ILE A 6 1.15 17.55 5.38
N ILE A 7 1.58 18.80 5.24
CA ILE A 7 1.86 19.41 3.94
C ILE A 7 3.37 19.30 3.71
N GLY A 8 3.78 18.47 2.75
CA GLY A 8 5.18 18.23 2.47
C GLY A 8 5.41 17.33 1.26
N ASP A 9 6.63 16.86 1.10
CA ASP A 9 7.05 16.00 0.00
C ASP A 9 7.20 14.52 0.44
N LEU A 10 7.57 13.67 -0.52
CA LEU A 10 7.82 12.24 -0.27
C LEU A 10 9.02 12.01 0.66
N PHE A 11 9.96 12.95 0.72
CA PHE A 11 11.12 12.85 1.60
C PHE A 11 10.71 13.03 3.05
N LEU A 12 9.90 14.05 3.34
CA LEU A 12 9.32 14.28 4.66
C LEU A 12 8.43 13.10 5.08
N LEU A 13 7.64 12.56 4.14
CA LEU A 13 6.84 11.36 4.38
C LEU A 13 7.72 10.18 4.82
N HIS A 14 8.85 9.95 4.12
CA HIS A 14 9.79 8.89 4.47
C HIS A 14 10.42 9.08 5.86
N GLN A 15 10.78 10.32 6.23
CA GLN A 15 11.27 10.63 7.58
C GLN A 15 10.24 10.32 8.67
N LYS A 16 8.96 10.61 8.42
CA LYS A 16 7.87 10.32 9.35
C LYS A 16 7.65 8.82 9.51
N ILE A 17 7.66 8.07 8.40
CA ILE A 17 7.54 6.60 8.42
C ILE A 17 8.67 5.96 9.22
N LYS A 18 9.91 6.49 9.14
CA LYS A 18 11.03 6.02 9.96
C LYS A 18 10.81 6.23 11.46
N ASN A 19 10.22 7.36 11.84
CA ASN A 19 9.97 7.68 13.25
C ASN A 19 8.77 6.91 13.81
N LYS A 20 7.74 6.68 12.97
CA LYS A 20 6.53 5.94 13.30
C LYS A 20 6.21 4.99 12.14
N PRO A 21 6.57 3.70 12.23
CA PRO A 21 6.33 2.75 11.17
C PRO A 21 4.83 2.57 10.92
N VAL A 22 4.49 2.28 9.67
CA VAL A 22 3.11 2.08 9.21
C VAL A 22 2.98 0.72 8.55
N ASP A 23 1.81 0.10 8.66
CA ASP A 23 1.57 -1.24 8.12
C ASP A 23 1.36 -1.24 6.61
N LEU A 24 0.85 -0.13 6.07
CA LEU A 24 0.47 -0.01 4.65
C LEU A 24 0.77 1.39 4.13
N LEU A 25 1.35 1.46 2.94
CA LEU A 25 1.55 2.72 2.21
C LEU A 25 0.60 2.78 1.01
N ILE A 26 -0.15 3.86 0.88
CA ILE A 26 -1.02 4.12 -0.27
C ILE A 26 -0.45 5.31 -1.05
N GLY A 27 -0.20 5.13 -2.35
CA GLY A 27 0.30 6.22 -3.17
C GLY A 27 0.62 5.85 -4.62
N ASN A 28 1.51 6.63 -5.23
CA ASN A 28 1.91 6.50 -6.63
C ASN A 28 3.20 5.66 -6.80
N SER A 29 3.70 5.53 -8.03
CA SER A 29 4.90 4.71 -8.30
C SER A 29 6.18 5.19 -7.62
N HIS A 30 6.27 6.47 -7.24
CA HIS A 30 7.44 6.98 -6.50
C HIS A 30 7.51 6.40 -5.08
N GLY A 31 6.37 6.03 -4.50
CA GLY A 31 6.31 5.34 -3.20
C GLY A 31 7.05 4.00 -3.17
N LYS A 32 7.37 3.42 -4.34
CA LYS A 32 8.14 2.16 -4.44
C LYS A 32 9.50 2.23 -3.75
N TYR A 33 10.18 3.38 -3.81
CA TYR A 33 11.49 3.54 -3.16
C TYR A 33 11.38 3.50 -1.64
N ILE A 34 10.36 4.14 -1.09
CA ILE A 34 10.05 4.16 0.35
C ILE A 34 9.64 2.76 0.81
N ALA A 35 8.71 2.14 0.07
CA ALA A 35 8.22 0.80 0.36
C ALA A 35 9.35 -0.25 0.40
N ARG A 36 10.33 -0.14 -0.50
CA ARG A 36 11.49 -1.04 -0.51
C ARG A 36 12.45 -0.77 0.65
N ALA A 37 12.64 0.49 1.03
CA ALA A 37 13.57 0.87 2.09
C ALA A 37 13.06 0.46 3.48
N GLU A 38 11.76 0.59 3.73
CA GLU A 38 11.13 0.33 5.03
C GLU A 38 10.42 -1.04 5.11
N ASP A 39 10.47 -1.84 4.03
CA ASP A 39 9.75 -3.11 3.87
C ASP A 39 8.24 -3.04 4.18
N ILE A 40 7.57 -2.07 3.56
CA ILE A 40 6.14 -1.81 3.74
C ILE A 40 5.39 -2.14 2.44
N PRO A 41 4.25 -2.85 2.49
CA PRO A 41 3.42 -3.07 1.32
C PRO A 41 2.89 -1.76 0.73
N LEU A 42 2.97 -1.62 -0.60
CA LEU A 42 2.54 -0.43 -1.34
C LEU A 42 1.29 -0.72 -2.17
N VAL A 43 0.17 -0.10 -1.78
CA VAL A 43 -1.05 -0.03 -2.59
C VAL A 43 -0.94 1.14 -3.55
N ARG A 44 -0.99 0.84 -4.85
CA ARG A 44 -0.90 1.84 -5.91
C ARG A 44 -2.27 2.45 -6.17
N ALA A 45 -2.52 3.61 -5.56
CA ALA A 45 -3.71 4.40 -5.78
C ALA A 45 -3.31 5.87 -5.95
N GLY A 46 -3.66 6.45 -7.10
CA GLY A 46 -3.34 7.83 -7.45
C GLY A 46 -2.54 7.94 -8.74
N PHE A 47 -1.75 9.00 -8.86
CA PHE A 47 -1.03 9.36 -10.07
C PHE A 47 0.38 9.89 -9.74
N PRO A 48 1.41 9.63 -10.56
CA PRO A 48 1.44 8.73 -11.73
C PRO A 48 1.72 7.26 -11.35
N ILE A 49 1.08 6.32 -12.05
CA ILE A 49 1.39 4.88 -11.95
C ILE A 49 2.10 4.45 -13.25
N THR A 50 3.42 4.31 -13.18
CA THR A 50 4.29 4.00 -14.34
C THR A 50 4.82 2.57 -14.31
N ASP A 51 4.85 1.92 -13.15
CA ASP A 51 5.45 0.61 -12.95
C ASP A 51 4.46 -0.57 -13.12
N ARG A 52 3.22 -0.28 -13.48
CA ARG A 52 2.15 -1.26 -13.70
C ARG A 52 1.26 -0.81 -14.85
N ALA A 53 0.86 -1.76 -15.69
CA ALA A 53 0.02 -1.50 -16.85
C ALA A 53 -1.47 -1.41 -16.46
N ASN A 54 -2.22 -0.57 -17.18
CA ASN A 54 -3.69 -0.53 -17.22
C ASN A 54 -4.43 -0.20 -15.91
N LEU A 55 -3.75 0.18 -14.82
CA LEU A 55 -4.45 0.56 -13.57
C LEU A 55 -5.39 1.76 -13.73
N HIS A 56 -5.09 2.65 -14.68
CA HIS A 56 -5.92 3.81 -14.98
C HIS A 56 -7.27 3.46 -15.64
N TYR A 57 -7.43 2.24 -16.15
CA TYR A 57 -8.68 1.78 -16.77
C TYR A 57 -9.74 1.39 -15.73
N PHE A 58 -9.31 0.97 -14.54
CA PHE A 58 -10.22 0.51 -13.50
C PHE A 58 -10.73 1.69 -12.65
N PRO A 59 -12.02 1.71 -12.29
CA PRO A 59 -12.58 2.78 -11.49
C PRO A 59 -12.05 2.73 -10.06
N MET A 60 -11.72 3.90 -9.52
CA MET A 60 -11.33 4.08 -8.11
C MET A 60 -12.39 4.86 -7.31
N VAL A 61 -13.45 5.34 -7.98
CA VAL A 61 -14.50 6.18 -7.41
C VAL A 61 -15.88 5.50 -7.56
N GLY A 62 -16.82 5.89 -6.70
CA GLY A 62 -18.15 5.27 -6.61
C GLY A 62 -18.13 3.90 -5.95
N TYR A 63 -19.29 3.24 -5.87
CA TYR A 63 -19.41 1.93 -5.20
C TYR A 63 -18.54 0.84 -5.82
N ALA A 64 -18.44 0.83 -7.15
CA ALA A 64 -17.56 -0.11 -7.86
C ALA A 64 -16.07 0.15 -7.54
N GLY A 65 -15.65 1.41 -7.46
CA GLY A 65 -14.28 1.76 -7.09
C GLY A 65 -13.98 1.52 -5.62
N ALA A 66 -14.94 1.72 -4.73
CA ALA A 66 -14.80 1.40 -3.31
C ALA A 66 -14.60 -0.12 -3.10
N ALA A 67 -15.42 -0.95 -3.75
CA ALA A 67 -15.24 -2.40 -3.72
C ALA A 67 -13.85 -2.81 -4.21
N ARG A 68 -13.37 -2.20 -5.31
CA ARG A 68 -12.03 -2.46 -5.86
C ARG A 68 -10.90 -2.01 -4.92
N LEU A 69 -11.05 -0.85 -4.29
CA LEU A 69 -10.07 -0.34 -3.32
C LEU A 69 -9.93 -1.27 -2.12
N ILE A 70 -11.06 -1.73 -1.58
CA ILE A 70 -11.09 -2.67 -0.46
C ILE A 70 -10.44 -4.00 -0.86
N GLU A 71 -10.77 -4.52 -2.05
CA GLU A 71 -10.16 -5.73 -2.61
C GLU A 71 -8.63 -5.60 -2.70
N ILE A 72 -8.13 -4.49 -3.28
CA ILE A 72 -6.68 -4.27 -3.42
C ILE A 72 -6.02 -4.18 -2.06
N ILE A 73 -6.56 -3.40 -1.12
CA ILE A 73 -5.99 -3.24 0.22
C ILE A 73 -5.97 -4.60 0.95
N GLY A 74 -7.08 -5.33 0.94
CA GLY A 74 -7.18 -6.64 1.58
C GLY A 74 -6.17 -7.64 1.02
N ASN A 75 -6.13 -7.79 -0.31
CA ASN A 75 -5.19 -8.72 -0.95
C ASN A 75 -3.73 -8.35 -0.68
N THR A 76 -3.39 -7.06 -0.58
CA THR A 76 -2.01 -6.65 -0.29
C THR A 76 -1.60 -6.99 1.15
N LEU A 77 -2.54 -6.93 2.10
CA LEU A 77 -2.29 -7.32 3.49
C LEU A 77 -2.16 -8.84 3.62
N LEU A 78 -3.03 -9.60 2.95
CA LEU A 78 -2.96 -11.06 2.92
C LEU A 78 -1.64 -11.53 2.28
N GLU A 79 -1.22 -10.92 1.17
CA GLU A 79 0.06 -11.23 0.52
C GLU A 79 1.26 -10.94 1.45
N ARG A 80 1.16 -9.94 2.33
CA ARG A 80 2.19 -9.68 3.36
C ARG A 80 2.16 -10.75 4.46
N LEU A 81 0.98 -11.15 4.92
CA LEU A 81 0.84 -12.20 5.93
C LEU A 81 1.40 -13.53 5.42
N ASP A 82 1.06 -13.94 4.20
CA ASP A 82 1.58 -15.16 3.58
C ASP A 82 3.10 -15.14 3.40
N ARG A 83 3.66 -13.97 3.09
CA ARG A 83 5.11 -13.79 2.95
C ARG A 83 5.85 -13.95 4.28
N ASP A 84 5.21 -13.55 5.38
CA ASP A 84 5.81 -13.54 6.72
C ASP A 84 5.48 -14.80 7.53
N ALA A 85 4.54 -15.61 7.04
CA ALA A 85 4.16 -16.87 7.67
C ALA A 85 5.30 -17.89 7.62
N ASP A 86 5.51 -18.57 8.74
CA ASP A 86 6.34 -19.78 8.81
C ASP A 86 5.61 -20.95 8.14
N ASP A 87 6.33 -22.01 7.75
CA ASP A 87 5.75 -23.20 7.10
C ASP A 87 4.59 -23.82 7.91
N SER A 88 4.60 -23.63 9.24
CA SER A 88 3.56 -24.09 10.16
C SER A 88 2.28 -23.24 10.18
N HIS A 89 2.36 -21.98 9.78
CA HIS A 89 1.26 -21.00 9.78
C HIS A 89 0.78 -20.64 8.38
N LEU A 90 1.34 -21.27 7.35
CA LEU A 90 0.91 -21.12 5.97
C LEU A 90 -0.40 -21.90 5.76
N GLU A 91 -1.53 -21.20 5.89
CA GLU A 91 -2.86 -21.76 5.70
C GLU A 91 -3.33 -21.59 4.25
N LEU A 92 -4.06 -22.59 3.73
CA LEU A 92 -4.67 -22.49 2.38
C LEU A 92 -5.87 -21.53 2.35
N ILE A 93 -6.48 -21.29 3.51
CA ILE A 93 -7.65 -20.42 3.69
C ILE A 93 -7.31 -19.48 4.83
N LEU A 94 -7.33 -18.17 4.55
CA LEU A 94 -7.08 -17.08 5.51
C LEU A 94 -8.38 -16.50 6.07
#